data_AF-A0A1Q7YCP7-F1
#
_entry.id   AF-A0A1Q7YCP7-F1
#
_cell.length_a   1.000
_cell.length_b   1.000
_cell.length_c   1.000
_cell.angle_alpha   90.00
_cell.angle_beta   90.00
_cell.angle_gamma   90.00
#
_symmetry.space_group_name_H-M   'P 1'
#
loop_
_entity.id
_entity.type
_entity.pdbx_description
1 polymer ?
#
loop_
_entity_poly.entity_id
_entity_poly.type
_entity_poly.pdbx_seq_one_letter_code
_entity_poly.pdbx_strand_id
1 'polypeptide(L)'
;MFCPNCGSDDRSRSQFCRACGTDLRVVRQGLEHPDDLTASAANAREEIGRAVAARIKELYDADDLKRVAEDVLPKIEKFLESPHERRLRQMREGVITSSIGLGAALFFYLMNIAKGSPIFLVALGVTCFLLGLGMILNGMFLTVPGQQAPDRSLDVSKLGDLSLNDSIGHALPTSRHTSSGVPSVTENTTNLLPNEPALASKTRFTAEMSEKES
;
A
#
# COMPACT_ATOMS: atom_id res chain seq x y z
N MET A 1 19.66 -7.51 17.60
CA MET A 1 18.32 -7.22 17.03
C MET A 1 17.32 -7.29 18.17
N PHE A 2 16.34 -6.39 18.21
CA PHE A 2 15.42 -6.32 19.35
C PHE A 2 14.25 -7.28 19.19
N CYS A 3 13.90 -7.99 20.25
CA CYS A 3 12.67 -8.80 20.28
C CYS A 3 11.45 -7.88 20.38
N PRO A 4 10.44 -8.01 19.51
CA PRO A 4 9.26 -7.14 19.53
C PRO A 4 8.37 -7.34 20.77
N ASN A 5 8.48 -8.49 21.45
CA ASN A 5 7.63 -8.82 22.58
C ASN A 5 8.20 -8.34 23.93
N CYS A 6 9.51 -8.50 24.15
CA CYS A 6 10.13 -8.16 25.45
C CYS A 6 11.22 -7.08 25.36
N GLY A 7 11.57 -6.61 24.17
CA GLY A 7 12.59 -5.57 23.98
C GLY A 7 14.03 -6.01 24.26
N SER A 8 14.29 -7.29 24.57
CA SER A 8 15.66 -7.76 24.79
C SER A 8 16.48 -7.68 23.49
N ASP A 9 17.72 -7.19 23.57
CA ASP A 9 18.67 -7.26 22.45
C ASP A 9 19.22 -8.68 22.33
N ASP A 10 18.96 -9.33 21.18
CA ASP A 10 19.59 -10.60 20.83
C ASP A 10 20.67 -10.35 19.78
N ARG A 11 21.93 -10.54 20.18
CA ARG A 11 23.10 -10.48 19.29
C ARG A 11 23.47 -11.82 18.69
N SER A 12 22.83 -12.90 19.15
CA SER A 12 23.09 -14.24 18.66
C SER A 12 22.18 -14.59 17.49
N ARG A 13 22.63 -15.45 16.56
CA ARG A 13 21.79 -15.99 15.47
C ARG A 13 20.76 -17.02 15.96
N SER A 14 20.26 -16.87 17.19
CA SER A 14 19.20 -17.68 17.78
C SER A 14 17.94 -17.62 16.92
N GLN A 15 17.16 -18.70 16.93
CA GLN A 15 15.85 -18.75 16.27
C GLN A 15 14.75 -18.15 17.17
N PHE A 16 14.96 -18.17 18.49
CA PHE A 16 14.01 -17.69 19.49
C PHE A 16 14.68 -16.72 20.46
N CYS A 17 13.90 -15.77 20.97
CA CYS A 17 14.33 -14.85 22.01
C CYS A 17 14.64 -15.60 23.31
N ARG A 18 15.82 -15.35 23.89
CA ARG A 18 16.21 -15.99 25.16
C ARG A 18 15.42 -15.53 26.38
N ALA A 19 14.84 -14.34 26.33
CA ALA A 19 14.10 -13.76 27.45
C ALA A 19 12.63 -14.22 27.48
N CYS A 20 11.94 -14.24 26.34
CA CYS A 20 10.50 -14.54 26.28
C CYS A 20 10.11 -15.67 25.32
N GLY A 21 11.06 -16.28 24.60
CA GLY A 21 10.80 -17.40 23.70
C GLY A 21 10.17 -17.06 22.34
N THR A 22 9.88 -15.79 22.05
CA THR A 22 9.30 -15.37 20.76
C THR A 22 10.22 -15.73 19.58
N ASP A 23 9.65 -16.26 18.50
CA ASP A 23 10.38 -16.59 17.26
C ASP A 23 10.91 -15.31 16.58
N LEU A 24 12.23 -15.27 16.37
CA LEU A 24 12.94 -14.16 15.75
C LEU A 24 13.22 -14.39 14.26
N ARG A 25 12.85 -15.55 13.70
CA ARG A 25 13.02 -15.85 12.26
C ARG A 25 12.22 -14.89 11.39
N VAL A 26 10.98 -14.58 11.77
CA VAL A 26 10.11 -13.64 11.05
C VAL A 26 10.71 -12.23 11.04
N VAL A 27 11.22 -11.78 12.19
CA VAL A 27 11.88 -10.47 12.31
C VAL A 27 13.15 -10.43 11.47
N ARG A 28 13.94 -11.51 11.47
CA ARG A 28 15.14 -11.61 10.64
C ARG A 28 14.82 -11.60 9.15
N GLN A 29 13.81 -12.33 8.72
CA GLN A 29 13.38 -12.34 7.32
C GLN A 29 12.94 -10.94 6.85
N GLY A 30 12.22 -10.21 7.71
CA GLY A 30 11.85 -8.81 7.44
C GLY A 30 13.03 -7.83 7.45
N LEU A 31 14.09 -8.11 8.20
CA LEU A 31 15.32 -7.30 8.23
C LEU A 31 16.33 -7.66 7.13
N GLU A 32 16.32 -8.90 6.64
CA GLU A 32 17.20 -9.34 5.54
C GLU A 32 16.73 -8.82 4.18
N HIS A 33 15.43 -8.58 4.00
CA HIS A 33 14.85 -8.07 2.76
C HIS A 33 13.92 -6.86 3.01
N PRO A 34 14.45 -5.71 3.48
CA PRO A 34 13.65 -4.50 3.68
C PRO A 34 13.09 -3.94 2.36
N ASP A 35 13.73 -4.29 1.24
CA ASP A 35 13.31 -3.87 -0.10
C ASP A 35 12.04 -4.56 -0.57
N ASP A 36 11.74 -5.78 -0.10
CA ASP A 36 10.48 -6.47 -0.46
C ASP A 36 9.27 -5.76 0.15
N LEU A 37 9.41 -5.15 1.34
CA LEU A 37 8.36 -4.33 1.93
C LEU A 37 8.15 -3.02 1.15
N THR A 38 9.21 -2.44 0.58
CA THR A 38 9.07 -1.21 -0.19
C THR A 38 8.60 -1.49 -1.63
N ALA A 39 9.04 -2.60 -2.21
CA ALA A 39 8.49 -3.16 -3.45
C ALA A 39 7.02 -3.57 -3.28
N SER A 40 6.63 -4.05 -2.09
CA SER A 40 5.22 -4.36 -1.79
C SER A 40 4.35 -3.11 -1.81
N ALA A 41 4.86 -1.94 -1.45
CA ALA A 41 4.09 -0.69 -1.52
C ALA A 41 3.85 -0.25 -2.98
N ALA A 42 4.84 -0.43 -3.85
CA ALA A 42 4.69 -0.17 -5.29
C ALA A 42 3.74 -1.19 -5.94
N ASN A 43 3.91 -2.48 -5.64
CA ASN A 43 3.02 -3.54 -6.14
C ASN A 43 1.59 -3.38 -5.60
N ALA A 44 1.41 -2.97 -4.35
CA ALA A 44 0.10 -2.70 -3.76
C ALA A 44 -0.62 -1.54 -4.47
N ARG A 45 0.11 -0.48 -4.86
CA ARG A 45 -0.49 0.59 -5.68
C ARG A 45 -0.93 0.10 -7.05
N GLU A 46 -0.14 -0.76 -7.68
CA GLU A 46 -0.49 -1.35 -8.97
C GLU A 46 -1.71 -2.29 -8.86
N GLU A 47 -1.76 -3.10 -7.81
CA GLU A 47 -2.86 -4.03 -7.54
C GLU A 47 -4.16 -3.28 -7.21
N ILE A 48 -4.09 -2.22 -6.39
CA ILE A 48 -5.21 -1.31 -6.13
C ILE A 48 -5.66 -0.64 -7.43
N GLY A 49 -4.72 -0.13 -8.25
CA GLY A 49 -5.04 0.49 -9.53
C GLY A 49 -5.75 -0.47 -10.50
N ARG A 50 -5.31 -1.72 -10.56
CA ARG A 50 -5.92 -2.78 -11.38
C ARG A 50 -7.31 -3.15 -10.87
N ALA A 51 -7.50 -3.26 -9.55
CA ALA A 51 -8.80 -3.52 -8.94
C ALA A 51 -9.79 -2.36 -9.17
N VAL A 52 -9.33 -1.11 -9.09
CA VAL A 52 -10.16 0.07 -9.37
C VAL A 52 -10.54 0.13 -10.85
N ALA A 53 -9.60 -0.13 -11.76
CA ALA A 53 -9.88 -0.20 -13.20
C ALA A 53 -10.90 -1.31 -13.54
N ALA A 54 -10.81 -2.46 -12.88
CA ALA A 54 -11.79 -3.54 -13.01
C ALA A 54 -13.19 -3.09 -12.51
N ARG A 55 -13.26 -2.40 -11.36
CA ARG A 55 -14.52 -1.85 -10.83
C ARG A 55 -15.15 -0.78 -11.72
N ILE A 56 -14.34 0.07 -12.33
CA ILE A 56 -14.82 1.06 -13.31
C ILE A 56 -15.46 0.38 -14.52
N LYS A 57 -14.92 -0.76 -14.97
CA LYS A 57 -15.46 -1.53 -16.09
C LYS A 57 -16.80 -2.23 -15.76
N GLU A 58 -17.05 -2.52 -14.49
CA GLU A 58 -18.30 -3.17 -14.02
C GLU A 58 -19.45 -2.19 -13.82
N LEU A 59 -19.19 -0.89 -13.66
CA LEU A 59 -20.22 0.14 -13.54
C LEU A 59 -20.74 0.49 -14.95
N TYR A 60 -21.93 -0.02 -15.27
CA TYR A 60 -22.61 0.23 -16.55
C TYR A 60 -23.37 1.55 -16.61
N ASP A 61 -23.62 2.19 -15.46
CA ASP A 61 -24.44 3.40 -15.36
C ASP A 61 -23.57 4.66 -15.24
N ALA A 62 -23.89 5.68 -16.03
CA ALA A 62 -23.07 6.89 -16.15
C ALA A 62 -23.09 7.76 -14.88
N ASP A 63 -24.22 7.75 -14.16
CA ASP A 63 -24.40 8.53 -12.94
C ASP A 63 -23.64 7.94 -11.73
N ASP A 64 -23.53 6.62 -11.64
CA ASP A 64 -22.74 5.94 -10.60
C ASP A 64 -21.24 6.10 -10.85
N LEU A 65 -20.81 6.06 -12.11
CA LEU A 65 -19.43 6.34 -12.47
C LEU A 65 -19.03 7.78 -12.10
N LYS A 66 -19.94 8.74 -12.28
CA LYS A 66 -19.71 10.15 -11.89
C LYS A 66 -19.51 10.31 -10.39
N ARG A 67 -20.34 9.67 -9.55
CA ARG A 67 -20.19 9.71 -8.09
C ARG A 67 -18.87 9.10 -7.62
N VAL A 68 -18.52 7.94 -8.15
CA VAL A 68 -17.25 7.27 -7.81
C VAL A 68 -16.07 8.10 -8.30
N ALA A 69 -16.17 8.71 -9.49
CA ALA A 69 -15.15 9.61 -10.00
C ALA A 69 -14.96 10.81 -9.07
N GLU A 70 -16.01 11.51 -8.67
CA GLU A 70 -15.92 12.68 -7.79
C GLU A 70 -15.33 12.34 -6.40
N ASP A 71 -15.65 11.17 -5.83
CA ASP A 71 -15.15 10.76 -4.51
C ASP A 71 -13.74 10.15 -4.53
N VAL A 72 -13.37 9.48 -5.62
CA VAL A 72 -12.15 8.67 -5.71
C VAL A 72 -11.04 9.36 -6.51
N LEU A 73 -11.35 10.16 -7.54
CA LEU A 73 -10.34 10.95 -8.25
C LEU A 73 -9.46 11.78 -7.31
N PRO A 74 -9.99 12.58 -6.37
CA PRO A 74 -9.14 13.44 -5.54
C PRO A 74 -8.22 12.63 -4.61
N LYS A 75 -8.62 11.42 -4.22
CA LYS A 75 -7.79 10.51 -3.43
C LYS A 75 -6.71 9.87 -4.31
N ILE A 76 -7.08 9.40 -5.50
CA ILE A 76 -6.14 8.80 -6.46
C ILE A 76 -5.14 9.84 -6.94
N GLU A 77 -5.56 11.07 -7.22
CA GLU A 77 -4.69 12.18 -7.63
C GLU A 77 -3.67 12.49 -6.53
N LYS A 78 -4.08 12.49 -5.26
CA LYS A 78 -3.15 12.60 -4.12
C LYS A 78 -2.21 11.41 -3.96
N PHE A 79 -2.61 10.21 -4.38
CA PHE A 79 -1.78 9.00 -4.31
C PHE A 79 -0.82 8.88 -5.51
N LEU A 80 -1.23 9.39 -6.67
CA LEU A 80 -0.47 9.40 -7.92
C LEU A 80 0.41 10.64 -8.05
N GLU A 81 0.19 11.70 -7.26
CA GLU A 81 1.11 12.82 -7.17
C GLU A 81 2.49 12.29 -6.77
N SER A 82 3.40 12.28 -7.75
CA SER A 82 4.69 11.64 -7.57
C SER A 82 5.43 12.34 -6.41
N PRO A 83 6.17 11.59 -5.58
CA PRO A 83 6.95 12.18 -4.48
C PRO A 83 7.94 13.25 -4.99
N HIS A 84 8.32 13.19 -6.27
CA HIS A 84 9.14 14.20 -6.94
C HIS A 84 8.39 15.52 -7.17
N GLU A 85 7.12 15.48 -7.60
CA GLU A 85 6.32 16.69 -7.85
C GLU A 85 6.00 17.44 -6.55
N ARG A 86 5.73 16.70 -5.46
CA ARG A 86 5.54 17.28 -4.13
C ARG A 86 6.78 18.04 -3.65
N ARG A 87 7.98 17.52 -3.92
CA ARG A 87 9.25 18.21 -3.60
C ARG A 87 9.39 19.51 -4.40
N LEU A 88 9.08 19.48 -5.69
CA LEU A 88 9.12 20.67 -6.55
C LEU A 88 8.16 21.76 -6.06
N ARG A 89 6.95 21.40 -5.61
CA ARG A 89 6.00 22.38 -5.02
C ARG A 89 6.53 22.98 -3.73
N GLN A 90 7.01 22.15 -2.79
CA GLN A 90 7.59 22.64 -1.54
C GLN A 90 8.84 23.49 -1.76
N MET A 91 9.68 23.15 -2.74
CA MET A 91 10.82 23.99 -3.12
C MET A 91 10.37 25.33 -3.69
N ARG A 92 9.35 25.36 -4.57
CA ARG A 92 8.81 26.61 -5.11
C ARG A 92 8.25 27.51 -4.01
N GLU A 93 7.48 26.95 -3.08
CA GLU A 93 6.95 27.68 -1.92
C GLU A 93 8.08 28.21 -1.02
N GLY A 94 9.10 27.40 -0.75
CA GLY A 94 10.29 27.80 0.00
C GLY A 94 11.11 28.90 -0.68
N VAL A 95 11.25 28.86 -2.00
CA VAL A 95 11.95 29.88 -2.79
C VAL A 95 11.19 31.21 -2.76
N ILE A 96 9.86 31.17 -2.92
CA ILE A 96 9.04 32.38 -2.85
C ILE A 96 9.14 33.02 -1.46
N THR A 97 8.96 32.24 -0.39
CA THR A 97 9.01 32.76 0.99
C THR A 97 10.39 33.30 1.37
N SER A 98 11.47 32.60 1.00
CA SER A 98 12.85 33.09 1.21
C SER A 98 13.12 34.36 0.42
N SER A 99 12.67 34.47 -0.84
CA SER A 99 12.85 35.68 -1.64
C SER A 99 12.16 36.91 -1.01
N ILE A 100 10.95 36.73 -0.47
CA ILE A 100 10.22 37.79 0.24
C ILE A 100 10.95 38.20 1.51
N GLY A 101 11.42 37.23 2.31
CA GLY A 101 12.19 37.50 3.53
C GLY A 101 13.49 38.26 3.25
N LEU A 102 14.23 37.86 2.21
CA LEU A 102 15.48 38.52 1.81
C LEU A 102 15.22 39.96 1.34
N GLY A 103 14.19 40.16 0.51
CA GLY A 103 13.79 41.49 0.05
C GLY A 103 13.41 42.42 1.21
N ALA A 104 12.61 41.91 2.16
CA ALA A 104 12.24 42.66 3.37
C ALA A 104 13.47 42.98 4.24
N ALA A 105 14.37 42.01 4.45
CA ALA A 105 15.60 42.21 5.22
C ALA A 105 16.49 43.31 4.60
N LEU A 106 16.71 43.26 3.28
CA LEU A 106 17.50 44.27 2.56
C LEU A 106 16.85 45.65 2.61
N PHE A 107 15.53 45.73 2.41
CA PHE A 107 14.79 46.98 2.48
C PHE A 107 14.91 47.64 3.86
N PHE A 108 14.66 46.88 4.93
CA PHE A 108 14.77 47.42 6.29
C PHE A 108 16.22 47.74 6.67
N TYR A 109 17.20 46.99 6.14
CA TYR A 109 18.62 47.27 6.35
C TYR A 109 19.01 48.63 5.75
N LEU A 110 18.61 48.90 4.50
CA LEU A 110 18.85 50.19 3.86
C LEU A 110 18.12 51.34 4.58
N MET A 111 16.89 51.10 5.02
CA MET A 111 16.13 52.08 5.80
C MET A 111 16.80 52.40 7.15
N ASN A 112 17.39 51.40 7.80
CA ASN A 112 18.13 51.56 9.05
C ASN A 112 19.37 52.46 8.87
N ILE A 113 20.08 52.35 7.75
CA ILE A 113 21.21 53.23 7.42
C ILE A 113 20.73 54.68 7.22
N ALA A 114 19.60 54.87 6.53
CA ALA A 114 19.11 56.20 6.18
C ALA A 114 18.51 56.98 7.35
N LYS A 115 17.78 56.30 8.26
CA LYS A 115 16.98 56.97 9.30
C LYS A 115 17.37 56.64 10.73
N GLY A 116 18.24 55.64 10.96
CA GLY A 116 18.66 55.19 12.27
C GLY A 116 17.53 54.51 13.07
N SER A 117 17.63 53.18 13.22
CA SER A 117 16.66 52.23 13.80
C SER A 117 15.42 51.96 12.90
N PRO A 118 14.70 50.81 12.99
CA PRO A 118 14.70 49.74 14.00
C PRO A 118 15.30 48.39 13.53
N ILE A 119 16.35 47.95 14.22
CA ILE A 119 17.05 46.67 13.99
C ILE A 119 16.09 45.46 14.07
N PHE A 120 15.02 45.56 14.86
CA PHE A 120 13.99 44.52 14.99
C PHE A 120 13.29 44.20 13.67
N LEU A 121 13.09 45.16 12.77
CA LEU A 121 12.47 44.90 11.46
C LEU A 121 13.40 44.14 10.52
N VAL A 122 14.71 44.42 10.59
CA VAL A 122 15.73 43.65 9.86
C VAL A 122 15.71 42.20 10.36
N ALA A 123 15.67 42.01 11.68
CA ALA A 123 15.56 40.68 12.29
C ALA A 123 14.32 39.93 11.81
N LEU A 124 13.16 40.60 11.70
CA LEU A 124 11.94 40.00 11.17
C LEU A 124 12.10 39.52 9.72
N GLY A 125 12.70 40.35 8.85
CA GLY A 125 13.00 39.95 7.47
C GLY A 125 13.93 38.73 7.41
N VAL A 126 14.99 38.72 8.23
CA VAL A 126 15.93 37.60 8.32
C VAL A 126 15.23 36.33 8.82
N THR A 127 14.35 36.43 9.83
CA THR A 127 13.60 35.24 10.31
C THR A 127 12.69 34.65 9.23
N CYS A 128 12.00 35.49 8.46
CA CYS A 128 11.18 35.05 7.32
C CYS A 128 12.03 34.36 6.24
N PHE A 129 13.21 34.93 5.95
CA PHE A 129 14.18 34.31 5.03
C PHE A 129 14.62 32.93 5.52
N LEU A 130 14.97 32.80 6.80
CA LEU A 130 15.40 31.53 7.40
C LEU A 130 14.28 30.49 7.44
N LEU A 131 13.01 30.90 7.62
CA LEU A 131 11.87 29.99 7.52
C LEU A 131 11.72 29.44 6.10
N GLY A 132 11.81 30.29 5.07
CA GLY A 132 11.79 29.85 3.68
C GLY A 132 12.96 28.93 3.35
N LEU A 133 14.16 29.24 3.85
CA LEU A 133 15.34 28.39 3.70
C LEU A 133 15.17 27.04 4.39
N GLY A 134 14.57 27.02 5.59
CA GLY A 134 14.25 25.80 6.33
C GLY A 134 13.30 24.89 5.56
N MET A 135 12.29 25.45 4.88
CA MET A 135 11.42 24.68 3.99
C MET A 135 12.16 24.07 2.81
N ILE A 136 13.07 24.82 2.17
CA ILE A 136 13.90 24.30 1.06
C ILE A 136 14.79 23.16 1.56
N LEU A 137 15.48 23.35 2.70
CA LEU A 137 16.35 22.33 3.29
C LEU A 137 15.58 21.09 3.72
N ASN A 138 14.38 21.25 4.29
CA ASN A 138 13.48 20.14 4.61
C ASN A 138 13.10 19.38 3.33
N GLY A 139 12.72 20.10 2.27
CA GLY A 139 12.42 19.55 0.95
C GLY A 139 13.59 18.77 0.34
N MET A 140 14.83 19.24 0.55
CA MET A 140 16.06 18.61 0.03
C MET A 140 16.54 17.42 0.87
N PHE A 141 16.67 17.57 2.19
CA PHE A 141 17.37 16.63 3.07
C PHE A 141 16.45 15.58 3.71
N LEU A 142 15.22 15.95 4.10
CA LEU A 142 14.34 15.07 4.86
C LEU A 142 13.38 14.28 3.97
N THR A 143 13.12 14.75 2.75
CA THR A 143 12.17 14.09 1.84
C THR A 143 12.77 12.93 1.05
N VAL A 144 14.02 12.50 1.31
CA VAL A 144 14.70 11.42 0.57
C VAL A 144 15.09 10.26 1.49
N PRO A 145 14.42 9.11 1.36
CA PRO A 145 15.11 7.86 1.17
C PRO A 145 15.16 7.59 -0.33
N GLY A 146 16.37 7.54 -0.88
CA GLY A 146 16.60 7.25 -2.28
C GLY A 146 16.24 5.82 -2.56
N GLN A 147 15.07 5.59 -3.16
CA GLN A 147 14.92 4.44 -4.04
C GLN A 147 14.82 5.01 -5.46
N GLN A 148 15.97 5.02 -6.13
CA GLN A 148 15.99 4.81 -7.57
C GLN A 148 15.24 3.50 -7.80
N ALA A 149 13.94 3.58 -8.11
CA ALA A 149 13.29 2.46 -8.75
C ALA A 149 14.10 2.24 -10.05
N PRO A 150 14.82 1.10 -10.20
CA PRO A 150 15.54 0.85 -11.43
C PRO A 150 14.53 0.94 -12.57
N ASP A 151 14.85 1.75 -13.58
CA ASP A 151 14.07 1.92 -14.81
C ASP A 151 13.82 0.55 -15.45
N ARG A 152 12.72 -0.10 -15.05
CA ARG A 152 12.24 -1.38 -15.61
C ARG A 152 11.54 -1.18 -16.96
N SER A 153 11.64 0.00 -17.55
CA SER A 153 11.16 0.31 -18.89
C SER A 153 11.96 -0.42 -19.99
N LEU A 154 13.15 -0.95 -19.69
CA LEU A 154 13.96 -1.72 -20.64
C LEU A 154 13.64 -3.22 -20.71
N ASP A 155 12.80 -3.78 -19.83
CA ASP A 155 12.47 -5.22 -19.86
C ASP A 155 11.09 -5.54 -20.49
N VAL A 156 10.25 -4.55 -20.78
CA VAL A 156 8.97 -4.78 -21.47
C VAL A 156 9.18 -5.21 -22.94
N SER A 157 10.30 -4.81 -23.55
CA SER A 157 10.64 -5.23 -24.92
C SER A 157 11.05 -6.70 -25.04
N LYS A 158 11.26 -7.42 -23.93
CA LYS A 158 11.63 -8.85 -23.96
C LYS A 158 10.48 -9.81 -23.65
N LEU A 159 9.32 -9.30 -23.17
CA LEU A 159 8.13 -10.15 -22.94
C LEU A 159 7.22 -10.27 -24.18
N GLY A 160 7.44 -9.45 -25.22
CA GLY A 160 6.69 -9.49 -26.47
C GLY A 160 7.01 -10.68 -27.39
N ASP A 161 8.15 -11.36 -27.19
CA ASP A 161 8.62 -12.44 -28.07
C ASP A 161 8.26 -13.86 -27.57
N LEU A 162 7.59 -14.01 -26.41
CA LEU A 162 7.23 -15.32 -25.84
C LEU A 162 5.77 -15.73 -26.06
N SER A 163 4.96 -14.98 -26.82
CA SER A 163 3.52 -15.26 -26.93
C SER A 163 2.96 -15.29 -28.36
N LEU A 164 3.72 -15.82 -29.32
CA LEU A 164 3.24 -16.07 -30.69
C LEU A 164 3.71 -17.42 -31.28
N ASN A 165 3.78 -18.49 -30.47
CA ASN A 165 4.02 -19.82 -31.06
C ASN A 165 3.35 -21.03 -30.39
N ASP A 166 2.28 -20.84 -29.63
CA ASP A 166 1.51 -21.98 -29.10
C ASP A 166 0.08 -21.99 -29.66
N SER A 167 -0.03 -22.45 -30.90
CA SER A 167 -1.29 -22.74 -31.57
C SER A 167 -1.11 -23.93 -32.50
N ILE A 168 -0.75 -25.09 -31.95
CA ILE A 168 -0.94 -26.38 -32.63
C ILE A 168 -1.45 -27.42 -31.61
N GLY A 169 -2.77 -27.65 -31.65
CA GLY A 169 -3.32 -29.00 -31.78
C GLY A 169 -3.24 -29.98 -30.60
N HIS A 170 -4.44 -30.26 -30.09
CA HIS A 170 -4.97 -31.59 -29.76
C HIS A 170 -4.87 -32.17 -28.33
N ALA A 171 -6.06 -32.64 -27.93
CA ALA A 171 -6.40 -33.71 -26.99
C ALA A 171 -6.64 -33.35 -25.52
N LEU A 172 -7.93 -33.35 -25.17
CA LEU A 172 -8.44 -33.55 -23.81
C LEU A 172 -7.84 -34.81 -23.16
N PRO A 173 -7.79 -34.84 -21.82
CA PRO A 173 -8.51 -35.92 -21.15
C PRO A 173 -9.42 -35.44 -20.01
N THR A 174 -10.68 -35.81 -20.17
CA THR A 174 -11.61 -36.35 -19.17
C THR A 174 -11.19 -36.35 -17.69
N SER A 175 -12.02 -35.66 -16.90
CA SER A 175 -12.22 -35.79 -15.46
C SER A 175 -12.47 -37.23 -14.98
N ARG A 176 -11.82 -37.66 -13.88
CA ARG A 176 -12.48 -38.29 -12.69
C ARG A 176 -11.48 -38.82 -11.63
N HIS A 177 -11.79 -38.48 -10.37
CA HIS A 177 -11.49 -39.16 -9.09
C HIS A 177 -10.00 -39.34 -8.69
N THR A 178 -9.51 -39.21 -7.45
CA THR A 178 -10.03 -39.54 -6.10
C THR A 178 -9.31 -38.73 -5.00
N SER A 179 -10.03 -38.56 -3.89
CA SER A 179 -9.65 -38.18 -2.53
C SER A 179 -8.32 -38.69 -1.94
N SER A 180 -7.64 -37.84 -1.14
CA SER A 180 -7.14 -38.11 0.23
C SER A 180 -6.31 -36.90 0.71
N GLY A 181 -6.74 -36.14 1.73
CA GLY A 181 -6.32 -36.29 3.13
C GLY A 181 -5.06 -35.44 3.39
N VAL A 182 -5.09 -34.38 4.22
CA VAL A 182 -4.83 -34.40 5.67
C VAL A 182 -5.25 -33.02 6.28
N PRO A 183 -5.67 -32.96 7.56
CA PRO A 183 -6.74 -32.08 8.04
C PRO A 183 -6.26 -30.82 8.78
N SER A 184 -7.12 -29.80 8.77
CA SER A 184 -7.10 -28.68 9.71
C SER A 184 -8.08 -28.99 10.85
N VAL A 185 -7.56 -29.11 12.07
CA VAL A 185 -8.30 -29.30 13.32
C VAL A 185 -8.04 -28.11 14.23
N THR A 186 -9.00 -27.86 15.12
CA THR A 186 -9.02 -26.96 16.29
C THR A 186 -9.46 -25.53 15.90
N GLU A 187 -10.51 -24.91 16.45
CA GLU A 187 -11.33 -25.14 17.64
C GLU A 187 -12.71 -24.49 17.40
N ASN A 188 -13.80 -25.22 17.59
CA ASN A 188 -14.93 -24.57 18.24
C ASN A 188 -15.73 -25.57 19.07
N THR A 189 -15.91 -25.16 20.30
CA THR A 189 -16.19 -25.98 21.46
C THR A 189 -17.69 -25.90 21.77
N THR A 190 -18.23 -27.02 22.23
CA THR A 190 -19.29 -27.13 23.23
C THR A 190 -20.62 -26.39 23.00
N ASN A 191 -21.64 -27.11 22.54
CA ASN A 191 -22.93 -27.05 23.22
C ASN A 191 -23.56 -28.45 23.29
N LEU A 192 -23.63 -28.95 24.52
CA LEU A 192 -24.26 -30.19 24.94
C LEU A 192 -25.79 -30.04 24.97
N LEU A 193 -26.46 -31.18 24.81
CA LEU A 193 -27.88 -31.45 24.62
C LEU A 193 -28.78 -31.07 25.83
N PRO A 194 -30.11 -31.22 25.65
CA PRO A 194 -30.74 -32.35 26.32
C PRO A 194 -31.65 -33.22 25.43
N ASN A 195 -31.66 -34.50 25.83
CA ASN A 195 -32.37 -35.65 25.28
C ASN A 195 -33.91 -35.51 25.31
N GLU A 196 -34.60 -36.12 24.33
CA GLU A 196 -35.72 -37.03 24.63
C GLU A 196 -35.93 -38.07 23.51
N PRO A 197 -36.44 -39.29 23.83
CA PRO A 197 -36.26 -40.49 23.03
C PRO A 197 -37.44 -40.91 22.14
N ALA A 198 -37.07 -41.61 21.06
CA ALA A 198 -37.71 -42.79 20.44
C ALA A 198 -39.25 -42.92 20.36
N LEU A 199 -39.77 -42.93 19.13
CA LEU A 199 -40.85 -43.82 18.61
C LEU A 199 -40.98 -43.57 17.08
N ALA A 200 -40.45 -44.42 16.20
CA ALA A 200 -41.09 -45.62 15.64
C ALA A 200 -42.42 -45.39 14.88
N SER A 201 -42.36 -45.33 13.54
CA SER A 201 -43.30 -45.95 12.56
C SER A 201 -42.86 -45.56 11.15
N LYS A 202 -42.37 -46.43 10.26
CA LYS A 202 -43.02 -47.58 9.56
C LYS A 202 -44.25 -47.17 8.75
N THR A 203 -44.07 -46.92 7.45
CA THR A 203 -44.87 -47.34 6.26
C THR A 203 -44.51 -46.40 5.08
N ARG A 204 -43.98 -46.84 3.94
CA ARG A 204 -44.51 -47.72 2.86
C ARG A 204 -45.68 -47.08 2.10
N PHE A 205 -45.40 -46.45 0.96
CA PHE A 205 -46.27 -46.29 -0.23
C PHE A 205 -45.39 -45.69 -1.35
N THR A 206 -44.76 -46.46 -2.25
CA THR A 206 -45.24 -46.98 -3.55
C THR A 206 -46.07 -46.02 -4.43
N ALA A 207 -45.54 -45.83 -5.64
CA ALA A 207 -46.22 -45.63 -6.93
C ALA A 207 -46.84 -44.26 -7.23
N GLU A 208 -46.32 -43.60 -8.27
CA GLU A 208 -46.96 -43.38 -9.58
C GLU A 208 -45.89 -42.69 -10.47
N MET A 209 -45.45 -43.24 -11.61
CA MET A 209 -46.13 -43.25 -12.93
C MET A 209 -46.71 -41.87 -13.26
N SER A 210 -46.63 -41.29 -14.44
CA SER A 210 -46.15 -41.63 -15.77
C SER A 210 -46.36 -40.35 -16.59
N GLU A 211 -45.73 -40.27 -17.77
CA GLU A 211 -46.30 -39.60 -18.96
C GLU A 211 -46.70 -38.12 -18.90
N LYS A 212 -45.97 -37.29 -19.66
CA LYS A 212 -46.38 -36.93 -21.02
C LYS A 212 -45.31 -36.12 -21.75
N GLU A 213 -44.71 -36.75 -22.76
CA GLU A 213 -44.29 -36.09 -23.98
C GLU A 213 -45.53 -35.79 -24.83
N SER A 214 -45.62 -34.57 -25.35
CA SER A 214 -46.05 -34.25 -26.72
C SER A 214 -45.80 -32.77 -26.98
#